data_AF-A0A6N6KGY9-F1
#
_entry.id   AF-A0A6N6KGY9-F1
#
_cell.length_a   1.000
_cell.length_b   1.000
_cell.length_c   1.000
_cell.angle_alpha   90.00
_cell.angle_beta   90.00
_cell.angle_gamma   90.00
#
_symmetry.space_group_name_H-M   'P 1'
#
loop_
_entity.id
_entity.type
_entity.pdbx_description
1 polymer ?
#
loop_
_entity_poly.entity_id
_entity_poly.type
_entity_poly.pdbx_seq_one_letter_code
_entity_poly.pdbx_strand_id
1 'polypeptide(L)'
;VGSHDIVYSNNYIRSDFSNFSSIQVDILALGDSVLSSFPGNLRKIKSGTSMAAPAVTAAYVRYYCGKSGSVKTIRNELLGKTLKVNTVNQDSKEGTVLDNDQLDKDPLNPWWWEYRYWIILGAVVIFFMIGYSSICWNRTRTLYRFRKRDK
;
A
#
# COMPACT_ATOMS: atom_id res chain seq x y z
N VAL A 1 -12.23 -9.98 -15.12
CA VAL A 1 -12.21 -9.80 -13.65
C VAL A 1 -13.47 -10.43 -13.08
N GLY A 2 -13.33 -11.27 -12.07
CA GLY A 2 -14.47 -11.81 -11.31
C GLY A 2 -14.59 -11.13 -9.94
N SER A 3 -15.68 -11.45 -9.24
CA SER A 3 -16.01 -10.94 -7.91
C SER A 3 -15.87 -12.04 -6.86
N HIS A 4 -15.25 -11.71 -5.73
CA HIS A 4 -15.33 -12.49 -4.50
C HIS A 4 -16.07 -11.70 -3.42
N ASP A 5 -16.61 -12.43 -2.44
CA ASP A 5 -17.30 -11.90 -1.27
C ASP A 5 -16.33 -11.33 -0.21
N ILE A 6 -16.88 -10.65 0.80
CA ILE A 6 -16.18 -10.16 1.98
C ILE A 6 -15.39 -11.31 2.61
N VAL A 7 -14.10 -11.05 2.77
CA VAL A 7 -13.13 -11.99 3.32
C VAL A 7 -13.42 -12.22 4.80
N TYR A 8 -14.02 -13.35 5.16
CA TYR A 8 -14.00 -13.84 6.53
C TYR A 8 -12.78 -14.75 6.70
N SER A 9 -11.77 -14.28 7.45
CA SER A 9 -10.61 -15.09 7.87
C SER A 9 -9.84 -15.76 6.71
N ASN A 10 -9.45 -14.99 5.69
CA ASN A 10 -8.72 -15.46 4.49
C ASN A 10 -9.44 -16.53 3.66
N ASN A 11 -10.74 -16.72 3.86
CA ASN A 11 -11.54 -17.59 3.02
C ASN A 11 -12.13 -16.75 1.88
N TYR A 12 -11.52 -16.85 0.70
CA TYR A 12 -11.99 -16.17 -0.49
C TYR A 12 -12.99 -17.08 -1.22
N ILE A 13 -14.22 -16.62 -1.31
CA ILE A 13 -15.31 -17.33 -1.98
C ILE A 13 -15.80 -16.46 -3.12
N ARG A 14 -15.92 -17.04 -4.31
CA ARG A 14 -16.50 -16.37 -5.46
C ARG A 14 -17.95 -15.99 -5.17
N SER A 15 -18.36 -14.77 -5.52
CA SER A 15 -19.76 -14.35 -5.42
C SER A 15 -20.64 -15.12 -6.41
N ASP A 16 -21.87 -15.47 -6.01
CA ASP A 16 -22.79 -16.28 -6.83
C ASP A 16 -23.10 -15.65 -8.20
N PHE A 17 -23.16 -14.32 -8.27
CA PHE A 17 -23.41 -13.57 -9.50
C PHE A 17 -22.17 -13.36 -10.38
N SER A 18 -20.98 -13.72 -9.89
CA SER A 18 -19.73 -13.48 -10.64
C SER A 18 -19.61 -14.43 -11.82
N ASN A 19 -19.15 -13.89 -12.94
CA ASN A 19 -18.61 -14.74 -14.01
C ASN A 19 -17.31 -15.42 -13.53
N PHE A 20 -17.06 -16.64 -14.01
CA PHE A 20 -15.94 -17.46 -13.61
C PHE A 20 -15.39 -18.27 -14.79
N SER A 21 -14.07 -18.36 -14.88
CA SER A 21 -13.38 -19.14 -15.89
C SER A 21 -11.90 -19.20 -15.58
N SER A 22 -11.34 -20.40 -15.51
CA SER A 22 -9.89 -20.63 -15.38
C SER A 22 -9.07 -20.12 -16.59
N ILE A 23 -9.73 -19.79 -17.70
CA ILE A 23 -9.09 -19.32 -18.94
C ILE A 23 -9.33 -17.83 -19.17
N GLN A 24 -10.57 -17.35 -18.98
CA GLN A 24 -10.98 -15.98 -19.34
C GLN A 24 -10.91 -14.99 -18.17
N VAL A 25 -11.00 -15.48 -16.93
CA VAL A 25 -10.97 -14.63 -15.74
C VAL A 25 -9.56 -14.64 -15.16
N ASP A 26 -8.83 -13.54 -15.33
CA ASP A 26 -7.45 -13.45 -14.84
C ASP A 26 -7.31 -13.30 -13.33
N ILE A 27 -8.30 -12.71 -12.65
CA ILE A 27 -8.22 -12.33 -11.23
C ILE A 27 -9.62 -12.10 -10.65
N LEU A 28 -9.81 -12.46 -9.38
CA LEU A 28 -10.97 -12.09 -8.57
C LEU A 28 -10.65 -10.88 -7.67
N ALA A 29 -11.61 -9.98 -7.49
CA ALA A 29 -11.49 -8.87 -6.54
C ALA A 29 -12.79 -8.67 -5.76
N LEU A 30 -12.74 -7.87 -4.69
CA LEU A 30 -13.90 -7.60 -3.86
C LEU A 30 -14.99 -6.91 -4.69
N GLY A 31 -16.12 -7.58 -4.84
CA GLY A 31 -17.26 -7.06 -5.59
C GLY A 31 -18.60 -7.33 -4.93
N ASP A 32 -18.65 -8.08 -3.84
CA ASP A 32 -19.85 -8.19 -3.01
C ASP A 32 -19.85 -7.16 -1.88
N SER A 33 -21.02 -6.59 -1.62
CA SER A 33 -21.27 -5.70 -0.49
C SER A 33 -20.25 -4.56 -0.37
N VAL A 34 -19.90 -3.97 -1.51
CA VAL A 34 -18.91 -2.88 -1.60
C VAL A 34 -19.59 -1.54 -1.32
N LEU A 35 -19.11 -0.85 -0.28
CA LEU A 35 -19.55 0.51 0.05
C LEU A 35 -18.92 1.53 -0.91
N SER A 36 -19.75 2.29 -1.63
CA SER A 36 -19.28 3.31 -2.57
C SER A 36 -20.08 4.61 -2.47
N SER A 37 -19.52 5.68 -3.04
CA SER A 37 -20.12 7.01 -3.12
C SER A 37 -21.34 6.99 -4.04
N PHE A 38 -22.41 7.66 -3.62
CA PHE A 38 -23.66 7.77 -4.36
C PHE A 38 -24.07 9.25 -4.46
N PRO A 39 -24.79 9.67 -5.53
CA PRO A 39 -25.22 11.05 -5.67
C PRO A 39 -25.95 11.59 -4.44
N GLY A 40 -25.74 12.88 -4.15
CA GLY A 40 -26.32 13.55 -2.98
C GLY A 40 -25.52 13.39 -1.68
N ASN A 41 -24.20 13.20 -1.76
CA ASN A 41 -23.33 12.96 -0.59
C ASN A 41 -23.74 11.71 0.22
N LEU A 42 -24.27 10.71 -0.47
CA LEU A 42 -24.72 9.46 0.14
C LEU A 42 -23.66 8.36 -0.06
N ARG A 43 -23.74 7.33 0.76
CA ARG A 43 -23.01 6.08 0.56
C ARG A 43 -24.00 4.94 0.41
N LYS A 44 -23.76 4.05 -0.54
CA LYS A 44 -24.58 2.86 -0.74
C LYS A 44 -23.70 1.65 -0.93
N ILE A 45 -24.18 0.52 -0.40
CA ILE A 45 -23.59 -0.79 -0.61
C ILE A 45 -24.13 -1.33 -1.94
N LYS A 46 -23.24 -1.81 -2.81
CA LYS A 46 -23.59 -2.44 -4.08
C LYS A 46 -22.75 -3.69 -4.28
N SER A 47 -23.36 -4.67 -4.93
CA SER A 47 -22.70 -5.92 -5.32
C SER A 47 -22.68 -6.04 -6.84
N GLY A 48 -21.57 -6.52 -7.39
CA GLY A 48 -21.41 -6.75 -8.82
C GLY A 48 -19.95 -6.83 -9.26
N THR A 49 -19.72 -7.46 -10.41
CA THR A 49 -18.41 -7.40 -11.09
C THR A 49 -18.02 -5.97 -11.48
N SER A 50 -19.01 -5.08 -11.62
CA SER A 50 -18.82 -3.63 -11.77
C SER A 50 -18.19 -2.96 -10.54
N MET A 51 -18.20 -3.59 -9.37
CA MET A 51 -17.50 -3.12 -8.16
C MET A 51 -16.11 -3.74 -8.05
N ALA A 52 -15.93 -4.98 -8.51
CA ALA A 52 -14.62 -5.63 -8.59
C ALA A 52 -13.69 -4.98 -9.64
N ALA A 53 -14.22 -4.57 -10.79
CA ALA A 53 -13.45 -3.94 -11.87
C ALA A 53 -12.72 -2.63 -11.45
N PRO A 54 -13.37 -1.66 -10.78
CA PRO A 54 -12.68 -0.45 -10.30
C PRO A 54 -11.67 -0.75 -9.20
N ALA A 55 -11.86 -1.80 -8.38
CA ALA A 55 -10.86 -2.22 -7.39
C ALA A 55 -9.56 -2.70 -8.06
N VAL A 56 -9.67 -3.56 -9.08
CA VAL A 56 -8.50 -3.99 -9.88
C VAL A 56 -7.87 -2.81 -10.62
N THR A 57 -8.69 -1.89 -11.14
CA THR A 57 -8.20 -0.69 -11.84
C THR A 57 -7.39 0.20 -10.91
N ALA A 58 -7.86 0.42 -9.68
CA ALA A 58 -7.12 1.19 -8.67
C ALA A 58 -5.77 0.54 -8.34
N ALA A 59 -5.74 -0.79 -8.15
CA ALA A 59 -4.50 -1.53 -7.93
C ALA A 59 -3.55 -1.40 -9.14
N TYR A 60 -4.06 -1.52 -10.36
CA TYR A 60 -3.28 -1.35 -11.58
C TYR A 60 -2.69 0.06 -11.70
N VAL A 61 -3.49 1.10 -11.49
CA VAL A 61 -3.03 2.51 -11.55
C VAL A 61 -1.94 2.77 -10.52
N ARG A 62 -2.04 2.20 -9.32
CA ARG A 62 -1.00 2.30 -8.29
C ARG A 62 0.34 1.76 -8.77
N TYR A 63 0.35 0.60 -9.42
CA TYR A 63 1.56 0.03 -10.03
C TYR A 63 2.05 0.85 -11.23
N TYR A 64 1.12 1.33 -12.06
CA TYR A 64 1.45 2.11 -13.26
C TYR A 64 2.12 3.44 -12.90
N CYS A 65 1.65 4.13 -11.85
CA CYS A 65 2.25 5.41 -11.42
C CYS A 65 3.66 5.24 -10.83
N GLY A 66 3.96 4.11 -10.19
CA GLY A 66 5.26 3.84 -9.58
C GLY A 66 6.29 3.24 -10.53
N LYS A 67 5.91 2.86 -11.76
CA LYS A 67 6.76 2.06 -12.65
C LYS A 67 6.58 2.42 -14.12
N SER A 68 7.70 2.68 -14.80
CA SER A 68 7.72 2.85 -16.25
C SER A 68 7.83 1.49 -16.94
N GLY A 69 6.91 1.17 -17.84
CA GLY A 69 6.91 -0.10 -18.55
C GLY A 69 5.71 -0.30 -19.47
N SER A 70 5.72 -1.40 -20.24
CA SER A 70 4.59 -1.81 -21.06
C SER A 70 3.41 -2.28 -20.18
N VAL A 71 2.19 -2.00 -20.64
CA VAL A 71 0.94 -2.44 -20.01
C VAL A 71 0.95 -3.95 -19.69
N LYS A 72 1.53 -4.75 -20.59
CA LYS A 72 1.63 -6.21 -20.43
C LYS A 72 2.55 -6.60 -19.27
N THR A 73 3.68 -5.92 -19.11
CA THR A 73 4.63 -6.18 -18.02
C THR A 73 3.99 -5.86 -16.68
N ILE A 74 3.35 -4.70 -16.56
CA ILE A 74 2.68 -4.26 -15.34
C ILE A 74 1.54 -5.21 -14.96
N ARG A 75 0.75 -5.65 -15.96
CA ARG A 75 -0.29 -6.67 -15.76
C ARG A 75 0.30 -7.97 -15.18
N ASN A 76 1.35 -8.50 -15.79
CA ASN A 76 1.94 -9.76 -15.36
C ASN A 76 2.54 -9.66 -13.95
N GLU A 77 3.14 -8.53 -13.61
CA GLU A 77 3.66 -8.29 -12.26
C GLU A 77 2.55 -8.18 -11.23
N LEU A 78 1.47 -7.45 -11.53
CA LEU A 78 0.29 -7.38 -10.67
C LEU A 78 -0.24 -8.80 -10.40
N LEU A 79 -0.41 -9.61 -11.44
CA LEU A 79 -0.85 -11.01 -11.31
C LEU A 79 0.18 -11.90 -10.58
N GLY A 80 1.46 -11.54 -10.59
CA GLY A 80 2.49 -12.23 -9.81
C GLY A 80 2.44 -11.93 -8.32
N LYS A 81 1.75 -10.87 -7.90
CA LYS A 81 1.64 -10.40 -6.50
C LYS A 81 0.31 -10.76 -5.84
N THR A 82 -0.63 -11.31 -6.59
CA THR A 82 -1.93 -11.73 -6.08
C THR A 82 -1.83 -13.01 -5.27
N LEU A 83 -2.76 -13.19 -4.32
CA LEU A 83 -2.85 -14.42 -3.56
C LEU A 83 -3.36 -15.55 -4.45
N LYS A 84 -2.75 -16.73 -4.32
CA LYS A 84 -3.28 -17.96 -4.93
C LYS A 84 -4.05 -18.72 -3.88
N VAL A 85 -5.35 -18.88 -4.11
CA VAL A 85 -6.27 -19.50 -3.17
C VAL A 85 -6.88 -20.75 -3.80
N ASN A 86 -6.64 -21.89 -3.18
CA ASN A 86 -7.03 -23.19 -3.74
C ASN A 86 -8.54 -23.33 -3.96
N THR A 87 -9.34 -22.69 -3.11
CA THR A 87 -10.81 -22.69 -3.17
C THR A 87 -11.34 -22.12 -4.49
N VAL A 88 -10.62 -21.19 -5.11
CA VAL A 88 -11.06 -20.46 -6.31
C VAL A 88 -10.21 -20.80 -7.55
N ASN A 89 -9.46 -21.90 -7.51
CA ASN A 89 -8.57 -22.36 -8.60
C ASN A 89 -9.28 -22.59 -9.93
N GLN A 90 -10.58 -22.89 -9.90
CA GLN A 90 -11.39 -23.08 -11.12
C GLN A 90 -12.14 -21.81 -11.53
N ASP A 91 -12.23 -20.82 -10.63
CA ASP A 91 -13.01 -19.61 -10.83
C ASP A 91 -12.24 -18.50 -11.54
N SER A 92 -10.91 -18.51 -11.35
CA SER A 92 -9.97 -17.60 -11.98
C SER A 92 -8.70 -18.34 -12.36
N LYS A 93 -7.91 -17.73 -13.24
CA LYS A 93 -6.63 -18.26 -13.66
C LYS A 93 -5.73 -18.49 -12.44
N GLU A 94 -5.43 -19.76 -12.17
CA GLU A 94 -4.61 -20.21 -11.02
C GLU A 94 -5.15 -19.78 -9.64
N GLY A 95 -6.45 -19.49 -9.52
CA GLY A 95 -7.05 -19.09 -8.25
C GLY A 95 -6.52 -17.77 -7.71
N THR A 96 -6.24 -16.83 -8.61
CA THR A 96 -5.66 -15.53 -8.28
C THR A 96 -6.71 -14.57 -7.71
N VAL A 97 -6.41 -14.02 -6.53
CA VAL A 97 -7.26 -13.08 -5.82
C VAL A 97 -6.49 -11.81 -5.48
N LEU A 98 -7.14 -10.67 -5.69
CA LEU A 98 -6.64 -9.36 -5.32
C LEU A 98 -6.72 -9.21 -3.80
N ASP A 99 -5.56 -9.10 -3.16
CA ASP A 99 -5.44 -8.79 -1.74
C ASP A 99 -4.69 -7.46 -1.57
N ASN A 100 -5.36 -6.49 -0.95
CA ASN A 100 -4.78 -5.19 -0.65
C ASN A 100 -3.61 -5.28 0.34
N ASP A 101 -3.58 -6.29 1.21
CA ASP A 101 -2.48 -6.46 2.16
C ASP A 101 -1.18 -6.88 1.45
N GLN A 102 -1.27 -7.69 0.39
CA GLN A 102 -0.11 -8.04 -0.45
C GLN A 102 0.35 -6.84 -1.28
N LEU A 103 -0.59 -6.04 -1.77
CA LEU A 103 -0.32 -4.77 -2.46
C LEU A 103 0.39 -3.76 -1.55
N ASP A 104 0.02 -3.69 -0.27
CA ASP A 104 0.58 -2.70 0.66
C ASP A 104 2.00 -3.02 1.10
N LYS A 105 2.37 -4.30 1.12
CA LYS A 105 3.73 -4.80 1.41
C LYS A 105 4.70 -4.62 0.24
N ASP A 106 4.24 -4.20 -0.94
CA ASP A 106 5.11 -3.99 -2.08
C ASP A 106 6.01 -2.76 -1.86
N PRO A 107 7.35 -2.86 -2.03
CA PRO A 107 8.25 -1.71 -1.93
C PRO A 107 7.98 -0.60 -2.96
N LEU A 108 7.23 -0.88 -4.03
CA LEU A 108 6.77 0.13 -4.99
C LEU A 108 5.59 0.97 -4.47
N ASN A 109 5.06 0.62 -3.31
CA ASN A 109 4.00 1.36 -2.65
C ASN A 109 4.54 2.67 -2.01
N PRO A 110 4.07 3.87 -2.43
CA PRO A 110 4.64 5.14 -1.97
C PRO A 110 4.44 5.47 -0.47
N TRP A 111 3.52 4.82 0.26
CA TRP A 111 3.20 5.21 1.64
C TRP A 111 4.36 5.03 2.65
N TRP A 112 5.41 4.29 2.28
CA TRP A 112 6.64 4.16 3.10
C TRP A 112 7.62 5.33 2.91
N TRP A 113 7.45 6.16 1.86
CA TRP A 113 8.35 7.28 1.58
C TRP A 113 8.13 8.46 2.52
N GLU A 114 6.93 8.64 3.07
CA GLU A 114 6.70 9.64 4.11
C GLU A 114 7.43 9.30 5.41
N TYR A 115 7.48 8.03 5.82
CA TYR A 115 8.20 7.59 7.02
C TYR A 115 9.72 7.81 6.94
N ARG A 116 10.32 7.67 5.76
CA ARG A 116 11.74 8.00 5.56
C ARG A 116 12.03 9.47 5.77
N TYR A 117 11.16 10.38 5.32
CA TYR A 117 11.34 11.80 5.55
C TYR A 117 11.27 12.17 7.03
N TRP A 118 10.33 11.59 7.79
CA TRP A 118 10.26 11.82 9.23
C TRP A 118 11.47 11.26 10.00
N ILE A 119 12.01 10.10 9.61
CA ILE A 119 13.24 9.54 10.21
C ILE A 119 14.46 10.38 9.83
N ILE A 120 14.59 10.81 8.58
CA ILE A 120 15.70 11.64 8.11
C ILE A 120 15.63 13.05 8.73
N LEU A 121 14.46 13.69 8.75
CA LEU A 121 14.25 14.97 9.43
C LEU A 121 14.51 14.85 10.93
N GLY A 122 14.02 13.78 11.57
CA GLY A 122 14.30 13.49 12.98
C GLY A 122 15.79 13.34 13.26
N ALA A 123 16.51 12.58 12.43
CA ALA A 123 17.95 12.40 12.54
C ALA A 123 18.73 13.71 12.32
N VAL A 124 18.34 14.52 11.33
CA VAL A 124 18.97 15.83 11.06
C VAL A 124 18.76 16.81 12.20
N VAL A 125 17.54 16.89 12.77
CA VAL A 125 17.25 17.75 13.93
C VAL A 125 18.03 17.31 15.17
N ILE A 126 18.13 16.00 15.42
CA ILE A 126 18.93 15.46 16.54
C ILE A 126 20.42 15.76 16.33
N PHE A 127 20.95 15.60 15.12
CA PHE A 127 22.35 15.92 14.81
C PHE A 127 22.65 17.42 14.98
N PHE A 128 21.73 18.29 14.56
CA PHE A 128 21.84 19.73 14.78
C PHE A 128 21.81 20.09 16.28
N MET A 129 20.89 19.49 17.06
CA MET A 129 20.79 19.74 18.52
C MET A 129 22.02 19.26 19.30
N ILE A 130 22.62 18.13 18.93
CA ILE A 130 23.87 17.63 19.55
C ILE A 130 25.08 18.49 19.13
N GLY A 131 25.08 19.04 17.92
CA GLY A 131 26.10 19.99 17.46
C GLY A 131 26.08 21.32 18.23
N TYR A 132 24.90 21.91 18.47
CA TYR A 132 24.77 23.16 19.22
C TYR A 132 25.11 23.01 20.70
N SER A 133 24.77 21.89 21.34
CA SER A 133 25.12 21.65 22.75
C SER A 133 26.64 21.50 22.93
N SER A 134 27.33 20.91 21.96
CA SER A 134 28.80 20.74 21.98
C SER A 134 29.56 22.07 21.76
N ILE A 135 29.01 22.98 20.94
CA ILE A 135 29.58 24.32 20.70
C ILE A 135 29.34 25.25 21.89
N CYS A 136 28.16 25.20 22.52
CA CYS A 136 27.87 25.96 23.74
C CYS A 136 28.66 25.46 24.96
N TRP A 137 28.92 24.16 25.06
CA TRP A 137 29.70 23.59 26.16
C TRP A 137 31.21 23.91 26.04
N ASN A 138 31.76 23.97 24.83
CA ASN A 138 33.18 24.28 24.66
C ASN A 138 33.52 25.77 24.90
N ARG A 139 32.57 26.68 24.63
CA ARG A 139 32.73 28.14 24.85
C ARG A 139 32.63 28.56 26.33
N THR A 140 31.87 27.82 27.12
CA THR A 140 31.76 28.05 28.58
C THR A 140 32.98 27.55 29.35
N ARG A 141 33.66 26.50 28.86
CA ARG A 141 34.88 25.96 29.49
C ARG A 141 36.12 26.84 29.29
N THR A 142 36.20 27.59 28.18
CA THR A 142 37.28 28.56 27.93
C THR A 142 37.16 29.76 28.86
N LEU A 143 35.95 30.33 29.02
CA LEU A 143 35.69 31.46 29.92
C LEU A 143 35.91 31.12 31.39
N TYR A 144 35.60 29.90 31.83
CA TYR A 144 35.84 29.47 33.22
C TYR A 144 37.33 29.30 33.56
N ARG A 145 38.21 29.04 32.57
CA ARG A 145 39.66 28.92 32.78
C ARG A 145 40.39 30.26 32.85
N PHE A 146 39.83 31.34 32.32
CA PHE A 146 40.41 32.68 32.46
C PHE A 146 40.16 33.27 33.85
N ARG A 147 38.97 33.10 34.42
CA ARG A 147 38.61 33.65 35.74
C ARG A 147 39.35 33.02 36.95
N LYS A 148 40.03 31.88 36.77
CA LYS A 148 40.87 31.25 37.82
C LYS A 148 42.34 31.66 37.77
N ARG A 149 42.77 32.46 36.79
CA ARG A 149 44.15 32.94 36.67
C ARG A 149 44.35 34.37 37.21
N ASP A 150 43.25 35.05 37.55
CA ASP A 150 43.21 36.44 38.04
C ASP A 150 42.83 36.55 39.53
N LYS A 151 43.11 35.51 40.34
CA LYS A 151 43.02 35.56 41.80
C LYS A 151 44.26 34.97 42.44
#